data_AF-A0A2S4Z9H5-F1
#
_entry.id   AF-A0A2S4Z9H5-F1
#
_cell.length_a   1.000
_cell.length_b   1.000
_cell.length_c   1.000
_cell.angle_alpha   90.00
_cell.angle_beta   90.00
_cell.angle_gamma   90.00
#
_symmetry.space_group_name_H-M   'P 1'
#
loop_
_entity.id
_entity.type
_entity.pdbx_description
1 polymer ?
#
loop_
_entity_poly.entity_id
_entity_poly.type
_entity_poly.pdbx_seq_one_letter_code
_entity_poly.pdbx_strand_id
1 'polypeptide(L)'
;MPSPSTSRRSHRITAGVAGAALVGLAMAPPALARPAPTAADTAAATAVPAHQLKASQPYLFSYGYNNHLSLGGGNFTVGGRVYVLVKLNSGAKHFGKWVVARPGQHNPGGTFHVETNIPYSCPPGKNGYARGYDDATGTWSPKLPVSICVRFD
;
A
#
# COMPACT_ATOMS: atom_id res chain seq x y z
N MET A 1 29.48 -42.73 0.20
CA MET A 1 28.31 -43.52 -0.25
C MET A 1 27.30 -42.58 -0.90
N PRO A 2 27.04 -42.68 -2.21
CA PRO A 2 25.99 -41.92 -2.87
C PRO A 2 24.69 -42.73 -2.93
N SER A 3 23.56 -42.09 -2.64
CA SER A 3 22.22 -42.66 -2.84
C SER A 3 21.24 -41.54 -3.25
N PRO A 4 20.14 -41.88 -3.95
CA PRO A 4 19.89 -41.33 -5.29
C PRO A 4 18.74 -40.30 -5.39
N SER A 5 18.69 -39.68 -6.57
CA SER A 5 17.61 -38.86 -7.13
C SER A 5 16.33 -39.67 -7.43
N THR A 6 15.17 -39.12 -7.10
CA THR A 6 13.84 -39.48 -7.62
C THR A 6 13.02 -38.20 -7.76
N SER A 7 12.76 -37.69 -8.97
CA SER A 7 11.68 -38.04 -9.90
C SER A 7 10.36 -37.29 -9.64
N ARG A 8 9.86 -36.70 -10.74
CA ARG A 8 8.69 -35.81 -10.90
C ARG A 8 7.38 -36.41 -10.40
N ARG A 9 6.43 -35.53 -10.04
CA ARG A 9 5.06 -35.61 -10.59
C ARG A 9 4.35 -34.26 -10.57
N SER A 10 3.99 -33.81 -11.77
CA SER A 10 2.97 -32.78 -12.01
C SER A 10 1.59 -33.42 -11.88
N HIS A 11 0.65 -32.76 -11.21
CA HIS A 11 -0.77 -33.02 -11.41
C HIS A 11 -1.53 -31.70 -11.58
N ARG A 12 -1.98 -31.47 -12.83
CA ARG A 12 -3.05 -30.55 -13.21
C ARG A 12 -4.39 -31.21 -12.86
N ILE A 13 -5.32 -30.48 -12.23
CA ILE A 13 -6.75 -30.84 -12.17
C ILE A 13 -7.54 -29.51 -12.13
N THR A 14 -8.07 -29.01 -13.26
CA THR A 14 -9.41 -29.22 -13.88
C THR A 14 -10.44 -28.18 -13.42
N ALA A 15 -10.95 -27.41 -14.39
CA ALA A 15 -11.99 -26.39 -14.25
C ALA A 15 -13.39 -27.01 -14.08
N GLY A 16 -14.26 -26.31 -13.35
CA GLY A 16 -15.70 -26.59 -13.28
C GLY A 16 -16.51 -25.45 -13.87
N VAL A 17 -17.34 -25.76 -14.86
CA VAL A 17 -18.35 -24.90 -15.49
C VAL A 17 -19.70 -25.61 -15.39
N ALA A 18 -20.76 -24.89 -14.99
CA ALA A 18 -22.17 -25.04 -15.40
C ALA A 18 -22.99 -24.03 -14.55
N GLY A 19 -23.75 -23.09 -15.12
CA GLY A 19 -25.09 -23.28 -15.70
C GLY A 19 -26.13 -22.88 -14.63
N ALA A 20 -27.23 -22.15 -14.86
CA ALA A 20 -28.03 -21.88 -16.05
C ALA A 20 -28.89 -20.59 -15.85
N ALA A 21 -29.45 -20.12 -16.95
CA ALA A 21 -30.31 -18.96 -17.09
C ALA A 21 -31.76 -19.20 -16.60
N LEU A 22 -32.46 -18.11 -16.25
CA LEU A 22 -33.92 -18.03 -16.35
C LEU A 22 -34.34 -16.71 -17.02
N VAL A 23 -35.16 -16.88 -18.05
CA VAL A 23 -35.87 -15.87 -18.83
C VAL A 23 -37.22 -15.61 -18.16
N GLY A 24 -37.65 -14.35 -18.09
CA GLY A 24 -39.02 -13.96 -17.69
C GLY A 24 -39.41 -12.65 -18.36
N LEU A 25 -40.40 -12.73 -19.27
CA LEU A 25 -40.93 -11.62 -20.07
C LEU A 25 -42.02 -10.82 -19.33
N ALA A 26 -41.97 -9.50 -19.55
CA ALA A 26 -43.06 -8.52 -19.77
C ALA A 26 -44.26 -8.43 -18.81
N MET A 27 -44.52 -7.21 -18.27
CA MET A 27 -45.71 -6.38 -18.54
C MET A 27 -45.56 -4.98 -17.85
N ALA A 28 -46.04 -3.93 -18.51
CA ALA A 28 -46.27 -2.55 -18.02
C ALA A 28 -47.72 -2.15 -18.39
N PRO A 29 -48.33 -1.00 -18.00
CA PRO A 29 -48.11 -0.02 -16.91
C PRO A 29 -49.41 0.22 -16.07
N PRO A 30 -49.48 1.18 -15.12
CA PRO A 30 -49.95 2.54 -15.48
C PRO A 30 -49.18 3.69 -14.80
N ALA A 31 -49.23 4.86 -15.45
CA ALA A 31 -48.72 6.14 -14.96
C ALA A 31 -49.63 6.72 -13.87
N LEU A 32 -49.06 7.19 -12.76
CA LEU A 32 -49.73 8.07 -11.79
C LEU A 32 -48.69 8.98 -11.10
N ALA A 33 -48.95 10.29 -11.22
CA ALA A 33 -48.50 11.41 -10.41
C ALA A 33 -46.98 11.63 -10.18
N ARG A 34 -46.46 12.60 -10.95
CA ARG A 34 -45.24 13.38 -10.72
C ARG A 34 -45.27 14.03 -9.31
N PRO A 35 -44.32 13.73 -8.41
CA PRO A 35 -43.98 14.63 -7.33
C PRO A 35 -43.20 15.81 -7.91
N ALA A 36 -43.56 17.02 -7.51
CA ALA A 36 -42.82 18.24 -7.82
C ALA A 36 -41.33 18.08 -7.41
N PRO A 37 -40.36 18.60 -8.17
CA PRO A 37 -39.02 18.76 -7.64
C PRO A 37 -39.09 19.85 -6.58
N THR A 38 -39.19 19.44 -5.32
CA THR A 38 -38.87 20.29 -4.19
C THR A 38 -37.43 20.76 -4.42
N ALA A 39 -37.24 22.07 -4.49
CA ALA A 39 -35.93 22.71 -4.43
C ALA A 39 -35.31 22.36 -3.07
N ALA A 40 -34.68 21.19 -3.01
CA ALA A 40 -33.77 20.84 -1.94
C ALA A 40 -32.40 21.30 -2.40
N ASP A 41 -31.88 22.29 -1.67
CA ASP A 41 -30.50 22.73 -1.67
C ASP A 41 -29.57 21.55 -1.97
N THR A 42 -29.20 21.41 -3.24
CA THR A 42 -27.97 20.72 -3.56
C THR A 42 -26.92 21.71 -3.15
N ALA A 43 -26.51 21.61 -1.88
CA ALA A 43 -25.29 22.19 -1.39
C ALA A 43 -24.28 21.97 -2.52
N ALA A 44 -23.90 23.07 -3.16
CA ALA A 44 -22.70 23.11 -3.95
C ALA A 44 -21.62 22.75 -2.95
N ALA A 45 -21.33 21.45 -2.84
CA ALA A 45 -20.03 20.98 -2.46
C ALA A 45 -19.16 21.63 -3.52
N THR A 46 -18.67 22.82 -3.19
CA THR A 46 -17.61 23.51 -3.89
C THR A 46 -16.58 22.43 -4.06
N ALA A 47 -16.51 21.86 -5.27
CA ALA A 47 -15.43 21.01 -5.65
C ALA A 47 -14.25 21.95 -5.50
N VAL A 48 -13.58 21.86 -4.35
CA VAL A 48 -12.29 22.49 -4.13
C VAL A 48 -11.55 22.09 -5.39
N PRO A 49 -11.15 23.05 -6.24
CA PRO A 49 -10.43 22.69 -7.44
C PRO A 49 -9.29 21.85 -6.92
N ALA A 50 -9.27 20.58 -7.32
CA ALA A 50 -8.14 19.72 -7.11
C ALA A 50 -7.04 20.43 -7.86
N HIS A 51 -6.38 21.38 -7.17
CA HIS A 51 -5.04 21.76 -7.46
C HIS A 51 -4.41 20.40 -7.59
N GLN A 52 -4.08 20.04 -8.83
CA GLN A 52 -3.05 19.09 -9.11
C GLN A 52 -1.80 19.70 -8.48
N LEU A 53 -1.75 19.62 -7.14
CA LEU A 53 -0.58 19.71 -6.33
C LEU A 53 0.31 18.68 -6.99
N LYS A 54 1.24 19.17 -7.82
CA LYS A 54 2.35 18.40 -8.36
C LYS A 54 2.68 17.35 -7.32
N ALA A 55 2.43 16.08 -7.64
CA ALA A 55 2.46 15.01 -6.65
C ALA A 55 3.74 15.19 -5.83
N SER A 56 3.59 15.63 -4.59
CA SER A 56 4.74 15.91 -3.75
C SER A 56 5.49 14.60 -3.65
N GLN A 57 6.82 14.62 -3.82
CA GLN A 57 7.57 13.37 -3.91
C GLN A 57 7.24 12.49 -2.68
N PRO A 58 7.10 11.16 -2.84
CA PRO A 58 6.90 10.27 -1.72
C PRO A 58 8.02 10.45 -0.71
N TYR A 59 7.68 10.55 0.57
CA TYR A 59 8.66 10.73 1.64
C TYR A 59 8.46 9.70 2.74
N LEU A 60 9.53 9.42 3.47
CA LEU A 60 9.54 8.57 4.66
C LEU A 60 10.03 9.38 5.86
N PHE A 61 9.57 8.98 7.05
CA PHE A 61 10.12 9.38 8.34
C PHE A 61 10.22 8.14 9.25
N SER A 62 11.05 8.23 10.28
CA SER A 62 11.30 7.14 11.23
C SER A 62 11.02 7.60 12.65
N TYR A 63 10.56 6.66 13.49
CA TYR A 63 10.33 6.89 14.91
C TYR A 63 10.47 5.57 15.68
N GLY A 64 10.56 5.64 17.01
CA GLY A 64 10.57 4.47 17.88
C GLY A 64 9.16 4.14 18.33
N TYR A 65 8.75 2.87 18.17
CA TYR A 65 7.48 2.36 18.71
C TYR A 65 7.68 0.92 19.12
N ASN A 66 7.18 0.55 20.31
CA ASN A 66 7.31 -0.79 20.87
C ASN A 66 8.77 -1.33 20.86
N ASN A 67 9.73 -0.46 21.19
CA ASN A 67 11.18 -0.74 21.17
C ASN A 67 11.76 -1.09 19.78
N HIS A 68 10.97 -0.91 18.71
CA HIS A 68 11.37 -1.15 17.33
C HIS A 68 11.41 0.15 16.52
N LEU A 69 12.29 0.17 15.53
CA LEU A 69 12.27 1.14 14.46
C LEU A 69 10.95 1.00 13.71
N SER A 70 10.19 2.09 13.67
CA SER A 70 8.98 2.22 12.88
C SER A 70 9.18 3.26 11.79
N LEU A 71 8.52 3.01 10.66
CA LEU A 71 8.59 3.85 9.48
C LEU A 71 7.19 4.33 9.12
N GLY A 72 7.07 5.63 8.91
CA GLY A 72 5.90 6.23 8.30
C GLY A 72 6.26 6.87 6.97
N GLY A 73 5.25 7.17 6.16
CA GLY A 73 5.45 7.88 4.91
C GLY A 73 4.18 8.55 4.41
N GLY A 74 4.35 9.44 3.44
CA GLY A 74 3.26 10.20 2.83
C GLY A 74 3.51 10.50 1.35
N ASN A 75 2.47 11.06 0.71
CA ASN A 75 2.39 11.31 -0.73
C ASN A 75 2.54 10.07 -1.63
N PHE A 76 2.16 8.90 -1.12
CA PHE A 76 2.05 7.69 -1.95
C PHE A 76 0.71 7.67 -2.69
N THR A 77 0.55 6.78 -3.66
CA THR A 77 -0.75 6.59 -4.30
C THR A 77 -1.76 6.02 -3.30
N VAL A 78 -2.89 6.70 -3.09
CA VAL A 78 -3.96 6.26 -2.18
C VAL A 78 -4.53 4.92 -2.66
N GLY A 79 -4.64 3.95 -1.76
CA GLY A 79 -5.04 2.57 -2.08
C GLY A 79 -3.96 1.76 -2.80
N GLY A 80 -2.84 2.38 -3.17
CA GLY A 80 -1.71 1.74 -3.82
C GLY A 80 -0.86 0.90 -2.86
N ARG A 81 -0.08 -0.03 -3.44
CA ARG A 81 0.89 -0.82 -2.70
C ARG A 81 2.21 -0.06 -2.61
N VAL A 82 2.77 -0.04 -1.41
CA VAL A 82 4.08 0.55 -1.13
C VAL A 82 5.01 -0.54 -0.60
N TYR A 83 6.15 -0.75 -1.25
CA TYR A 83 7.19 -1.63 -0.71
C TYR A 83 8.15 -0.82 0.16
N VAL A 84 8.09 -1.07 1.46
CA VAL A 84 8.96 -0.46 2.45
C VAL A 84 10.18 -1.34 2.65
N LEU A 85 11.36 -0.75 2.51
CA LEU A 85 12.64 -1.43 2.53
C LEU A 85 13.59 -0.73 3.50
N VAL A 86 14.33 -1.51 4.28
CA VAL A 86 15.49 -1.03 5.05
C VAL A 86 16.73 -1.82 4.65
N LYS A 87 17.80 -1.10 4.32
CA LYS A 87 19.10 -1.66 3.92
C LYS A 87 20.25 -1.04 4.70
N LEU A 88 21.30 -1.80 4.94
CA LEU A 88 22.61 -1.23 5.26
C LEU A 88 23.16 -0.45 4.07
N ASN A 89 24.09 0.47 4.32
CA ASN A 89 24.80 1.20 3.27
C ASN A 89 25.63 0.25 2.37
N SER A 90 25.99 -0.94 2.86
CA SER A 90 26.59 -2.03 2.06
C SER A 90 25.62 -2.68 1.06
N GLY A 91 24.32 -2.40 1.15
CA GLY A 91 23.27 -2.94 0.28
C GLY A 91 22.51 -4.13 0.85
N ALA A 92 22.97 -4.72 1.96
CA ALA A 92 22.29 -5.84 2.63
C ALA A 92 20.90 -5.43 3.13
N LYS A 93 19.88 -6.26 2.86
CA LYS A 93 18.49 -6.02 3.27
C LYS A 93 18.27 -6.51 4.71
N HIS A 94 17.76 -5.62 5.57
CA HIS A 94 17.39 -5.95 6.95
C HIS A 94 15.87 -6.01 7.16
N PHE A 95 15.11 -5.26 6.37
CA PHE A 95 13.65 -5.30 6.42
C PHE A 95 13.07 -5.08 5.02
N GLY A 96 11.93 -5.71 4.75
CA GLY A 96 11.18 -5.54 3.52
C GLY A 96 9.73 -5.97 3.71
N LYS A 97 8.78 -5.07 3.46
CA LYS A 97 7.35 -5.38 3.60
C LYS A 97 6.51 -4.55 2.63
N TRP A 98 5.51 -5.19 2.03
CA TRP A 98 4.45 -4.51 1.30
C TRP A 98 3.39 -4.00 2.27
N VAL A 99 2.99 -2.74 2.09
CA VAL A 99 1.89 -2.10 2.82
C VAL A 99 0.95 -1.42 1.84
N VAL A 100 -0.27 -1.13 2.27
CA VAL A 100 -1.23 -0.35 1.49
C VAL A 100 -1.26 1.07 2.02
N ALA A 101 -1.06 2.04 1.15
CA ALA A 101 -1.15 3.44 1.52
C ALA A 101 -2.62 3.85 1.69
N ARG A 102 -2.98 4.35 2.86
CA ARG A 102 -4.33 4.77 3.23
C ARG A 102 -4.47 6.29 3.13
N PRO A 103 -5.66 6.83 2.85
CA PRO A 103 -5.90 8.28 2.92
C PRO A 103 -5.42 8.83 4.27
N GLY A 104 -4.55 9.85 4.26
CA GLY A 104 -4.18 10.59 5.46
C GLY A 104 -5.23 11.65 5.81
N GLN A 105 -5.44 11.94 7.09
CA GLN A 105 -6.37 13.02 7.48
C GLN A 105 -5.85 14.43 7.11
N HIS A 106 -4.53 14.62 7.17
CA HIS A 106 -3.90 15.96 7.06
C HIS A 106 -2.85 16.04 5.95
N ASN A 107 -2.42 14.91 5.37
CA ASN A 107 -1.38 14.86 4.34
C ASN A 107 -2.02 14.61 2.97
N PRO A 108 -1.60 15.32 1.91
CA PRO A 108 -2.02 14.95 0.56
C PRO A 108 -1.53 13.54 0.21
N GLY A 109 -2.36 12.80 -0.53
CA GLY A 109 -2.05 11.44 -0.96
C GLY A 109 -2.18 10.37 0.14
N GLY A 110 -1.60 9.22 -0.16
CA GLY A 110 -1.61 8.02 0.66
C GLY A 110 -0.48 8.03 1.69
N THR A 111 -0.82 7.53 2.88
CA THR A 111 0.06 7.43 4.04
C THR A 111 0.13 5.99 4.53
N PHE A 112 1.22 5.61 5.17
CA PHE A 112 1.34 4.32 5.84
C PHE A 112 2.15 4.45 7.12
N HIS A 113 1.99 3.46 8.00
CA HIS A 113 2.83 3.24 9.16
C HIS A 113 3.16 1.76 9.22
N VAL A 114 4.43 1.42 9.48
CA VAL A 114 4.88 0.05 9.59
C VAL A 114 5.94 -0.07 10.68
N GLU A 115 5.71 -0.99 11.60
CA GLU A 115 6.70 -1.42 12.58
C GLU A 115 7.64 -2.43 11.93
N THR A 116 8.95 -2.25 12.13
CA THR A 116 9.96 -3.22 11.71
C THR A 116 10.33 -4.15 12.87
N ASN A 117 11.17 -5.14 12.61
CA ASN A 117 11.80 -5.97 13.64
C ASN A 117 13.21 -5.47 14.03
N ILE A 118 13.60 -4.28 13.58
CA ILE A 118 14.90 -3.68 13.87
C ILE A 118 14.75 -2.95 15.21
N PRO A 119 15.60 -3.21 16.22
CA PRO A 119 15.56 -2.46 17.47
C PRO A 119 15.73 -0.96 17.24
N TYR A 120 15.02 -0.12 18.00
CA TYR A 120 15.16 1.33 17.88
C TYR A 120 16.43 1.87 18.57
N SER A 121 16.83 1.22 19.66
CA SER A 121 17.93 1.61 20.56
C SER A 121 19.31 1.11 20.06
N CYS A 122 19.62 1.37 18.79
CA CYS A 122 20.93 1.04 18.21
C CYS A 122 21.98 2.09 18.56
N PRO A 123 23.28 1.71 18.64
CA PRO A 123 24.36 2.66 18.76
C PRO A 123 24.24 3.79 17.72
N PRO A 124 24.63 5.02 18.06
CA PRO A 124 24.52 6.15 17.15
C PRO A 124 25.33 5.88 15.88
N GLY A 125 24.69 6.07 14.71
CA GLY A 125 25.31 5.87 13.41
C GLY A 125 24.27 5.59 12.33
N LYS A 126 24.22 6.43 11.29
CA LYS A 126 23.35 6.23 10.12
C LYS A 126 23.97 5.21 9.16
N ASN A 127 24.11 3.97 9.62
CA ASN A 127 24.75 2.86 8.90
C ASN A 127 23.85 2.21 7.84
N GLY A 128 22.60 2.68 7.70
CA GLY A 128 21.69 2.25 6.67
C GLY A 128 20.70 3.32 6.24
N TYR A 129 19.75 2.90 5.42
CA TYR A 129 18.69 3.75 4.91
C TYR A 129 17.38 2.98 4.71
N ALA A 130 16.27 3.69 4.86
CA ALA A 130 14.93 3.25 4.50
C ALA A 130 14.45 3.93 3.21
N ARG A 131 13.63 3.23 2.42
CA ARG A 131 12.91 3.78 1.26
C ARG A 131 11.54 3.12 1.11
N GLY A 132 10.59 3.85 0.54
CA GLY A 132 9.33 3.31 0.04
C GLY A 132 9.31 3.34 -1.49
N TYR A 133 8.89 2.25 -2.12
CA TYR A 133 8.59 2.19 -3.55
C TYR A 133 7.08 2.21 -3.74
N ASP A 134 6.57 3.21 -4.45
CA ASP A 134 5.17 3.25 -4.87
C ASP A 134 4.99 2.43 -6.14
N ASP A 135 4.25 1.33 -6.03
CA ASP A 135 4.00 0.40 -7.14
C ASP A 135 3.20 1.05 -8.27
N ALA A 136 2.31 1.98 -7.95
CA ALA A 136 1.44 2.63 -8.93
C ALA A 136 2.19 3.64 -9.80
N THR A 137 3.22 4.30 -9.26
CA THR A 137 3.99 5.33 -9.97
C THR A 137 5.40 4.89 -10.34
N GLY A 138 5.82 3.69 -9.95
CA GLY A 138 7.17 3.19 -10.19
C GLY A 138 8.27 4.02 -9.51
N THR A 139 7.90 4.82 -8.51
CA THR A 139 8.80 5.84 -7.93
C THR A 139 9.25 5.43 -6.53
N TRP A 140 10.53 5.63 -6.27
CA TRP A 140 11.09 5.48 -4.93
C TRP A 140 11.13 6.82 -4.20
N SER A 141 10.81 6.80 -2.91
CA SER A 141 11.13 7.91 -2.01
C SER A 141 12.64 8.20 -1.98
N PRO A 142 13.04 9.41 -1.53
CA PRO A 142 14.40 9.66 -1.10
C PRO A 142 14.87 8.65 -0.04
N LYS A 143 16.19 8.46 0.06
CA LYS A 143 16.78 7.65 1.12
C LYS A 143 16.60 8.37 2.46
N LEU A 144 15.91 7.74 3.39
CA LEU A 144 15.87 8.16 4.79
C LEU A 144 17.00 7.47 5.55
N PRO A 145 18.02 8.18 6.04
CA PRO A 145 19.08 7.56 6.83
C PRO A 145 18.53 7.01 8.15
N VAL A 146 18.86 5.76 8.48
CA VAL A 146 18.45 5.09 9.73
C VAL A 146 19.63 4.35 10.35
N SER A 147 19.55 4.13 11.67
CA SER A 147 20.46 3.25 12.39
C SER A 147 19.89 1.83 12.40
N ILE A 148 20.72 0.84 12.10
CA ILE A 148 20.37 -0.57 12.07
C ILE A 148 21.31 -1.32 13.01
N CYS A 149 20.73 -2.02 13.98
CA CYS A 149 21.48 -2.88 14.89
C CYS A 149 21.96 -4.10 14.11
N VAL A 150 23.27 -4.16 13.88
CA VAL A 150 23.93 -5.35 13.35
C VAL A 150 24.58 -6.08 14.51
N ARG A 151 24.30 -7.37 14.66
CA ARG A 151 25.15 -8.26 15.44
C ARG A 151 26.28 -8.69 14.52
N PHE A 152 27.53 -8.56 14.98
CA PHE A 152 28.65 -9.29 14.41
C PHE A 152 28.68 -10.62 15.16
N ASP A 153 28.24 -11.68 14.52
CA ASP A 153 28.43 -13.06 14.95
C ASP A 153 29.70 -13.66 14.31
#